data_AF-A0A1I8C791-F1
#
_entry.id   AF-A0A1I8C791-F1
#
_cell.length_a   1.000
_cell.length_b   1.000
_cell.length_c   1.000
_cell.angle_alpha   90.00
_cell.angle_beta   90.00
_cell.angle_gamma   90.00
#
_symmetry.space_group_name_H-M   'P 1'
#
loop_
_entity.id
_entity.type
_entity.pdbx_description
1 polymer ?
#
loop_
_entity_poly.entity_id
_entity_poly.type
_entity_poly.pdbx_seq_one_letter_code
_entity_poly.pdbx_strand_id
1 'polypeptide(L)'
;MDKLVKPKNRVTHYNTTFSSITKKKLADVGYKLEDLYKDLFELVDDQTIVIGRCLEYDMRALRIVHHKISDTSMMFRRVSGGRCYRKHLREILATYLGCTMKEAEIGSDLLMHHLFV
;
A
#
# COMPACT_ATOMS: atom_id res chain seq x y z
N MET A 1 9.06 -7.80 -6.49
CA MET A 1 9.63 -8.21 -5.19
C MET A 1 8.46 -8.43 -4.25
N ASP A 2 8.28 -9.66 -3.73
CA ASP A 2 7.22 -9.98 -2.77
C ASP A 2 7.86 -10.63 -1.55
N LYS A 3 7.89 -9.90 -0.42
CA LYS A 3 8.57 -10.33 0.81
C LYS A 3 7.79 -9.84 2.03
N LEU A 4 7.68 -10.69 3.05
CA LEU A 4 7.15 -10.31 4.36
C LEU A 4 8.26 -9.67 5.18
N VAL A 5 7.97 -8.53 5.83
CA VAL A 5 8.91 -7.82 6.69
C VAL A 5 8.51 -7.99 8.14
N LYS A 6 9.46 -8.33 9.00
CA LYS A 6 9.25 -8.40 10.44
C LYS A 6 9.40 -7.00 11.06
N PRO A 7 8.34 -6.43 11.64
CA PRO A 7 8.43 -5.14 12.30
C PRO A 7 9.31 -5.22 13.56
N LYS A 8 10.02 -4.13 13.87
CA LYS A 8 10.85 -4.03 15.09
C LYS A 8 10.01 -4.07 16.37
N ASN A 9 8.83 -3.46 16.31
CA ASN A 9 7.92 -3.39 17.44
C ASN A 9 7.00 -4.61 17.48
N ARG A 10 6.53 -4.95 18.68
CA ARG A 10 5.53 -6.00 18.87
C ARG A 10 4.22 -5.62 18.19
N VAL A 11 3.73 -6.49 17.31
CA VAL A 11 2.43 -6.31 16.64
C VAL A 11 1.30 -6.55 17.64
N THR A 12 0.43 -5.54 17.81
CA THR A 12 -0.78 -5.58 18.65
C THR A 12 -1.94 -6.22 17.89
N HIS A 13 -2.12 -5.82 16.62
CA HIS A 13 -3.18 -6.32 15.74
C HIS A 13 -2.63 -6.62 14.34
N TYR A 14 -2.90 -7.82 13.85
CA TYR A 14 -2.44 -8.29 12.53
C TYR A 14 -3.39 -7.91 11.38
N ASN A 15 -4.58 -7.39 11.69
CA ASN A 15 -5.62 -7.01 10.73
C ASN A 15 -5.90 -8.08 9.66
N THR A 16 -5.98 -9.35 10.08
CA THR A 16 -5.99 -10.55 9.21
C THR A 16 -7.05 -10.52 8.11
N THR A 17 -8.20 -9.90 8.35
CA THR A 17 -9.31 -9.80 7.39
C THR A 17 -8.95 -9.00 6.14
N PHE A 18 -8.05 -8.04 6.28
CA PHE A 18 -7.61 -7.17 5.18
C PHE A 18 -6.19 -7.51 4.75
N SER A 19 -5.30 -7.83 5.70
CA SER A 19 -3.87 -8.06 5.44
C SER A 19 -3.58 -9.45 4.92
N SER A 20 -4.45 -10.42 5.23
CA SER A 20 -4.15 -11.84 5.09
C SER A 20 -2.83 -12.27 5.78
N ILE A 21 -2.31 -11.44 6.70
CA ILE A 21 -1.09 -11.67 7.48
C ILE A 21 -1.50 -12.33 8.79
N THR A 22 -1.10 -13.59 8.98
CA THR A 22 -1.31 -14.33 10.22
C THR A 22 -0.05 -14.30 11.07
N LYS A 23 -0.19 -14.34 12.41
CA LYS A 23 0.94 -14.49 13.35
C LYS A 23 1.89 -15.64 12.96
N LYS A 24 1.34 -16.76 12.45
CA LYS A 24 2.12 -17.90 11.93
C LYS A 24 2.99 -17.52 10.73
N LYS A 25 2.46 -16.74 9.77
CA LYS A 25 3.23 -16.27 8.61
C LYS A 25 4.38 -15.34 8.99
N LEU A 26 4.27 -14.63 10.11
CA LEU A 26 5.27 -13.68 10.63
C LEU A 26 6.26 -14.29 11.64
N ALA A 27 6.01 -15.51 12.12
CA ALA A 27 6.82 -16.14 13.16
C ALA A 27 8.25 -16.40 12.69
N ASP A 28 8.37 -17.00 11.51
CA ASP A 28 9.65 -17.48 10.94
C ASP A 28 10.29 -16.47 9.96
N VAL A 29 9.69 -15.28 9.81
CA VAL A 29 10.23 -14.23 8.95
C VAL A 29 11.43 -13.58 9.62
N GLY A 30 12.61 -13.77 9.05
CA GLY A 30 13.85 -13.10 9.48
C GLY A 30 14.11 -11.75 8.79
N TYR A 31 13.36 -11.45 7.73
CA TYR A 31 13.60 -10.30 6.85
C TYR A 31 13.20 -8.99 7.53
N LYS A 32 14.15 -8.05 7.65
CA LYS A 32 13.96 -6.79 8.38
C LYS A 32 13.74 -5.61 7.45
N LEU A 33 13.34 -4.49 8.04
CA LEU A 33 13.12 -3.25 7.31
C LEU A 33 14.42 -2.71 6.68
N GLU A 34 15.56 -2.95 7.30
CA GLU A 34 16.88 -2.60 6.73
C GLU A 34 17.19 -3.37 5.46
N ASP A 35 16.82 -4.65 5.40
CA ASP A 35 17.02 -5.49 4.22
C ASP A 35 16.08 -5.05 3.09
N LEU A 36 14.85 -4.65 3.44
CA LEU A 36 13.91 -4.03 2.50
C LEU A 36 14.50 -2.78 1.86
N TYR A 37 15.12 -1.89 2.64
CA TYR A 37 15.68 -0.66 2.09
C TYR A 37 16.83 -0.92 1.11
N LYS A 38 17.68 -1.90 1.37
CA LYS A 38 18.76 -2.28 0.44
C LYS A 38 18.19 -2.71 -0.90
N ASP A 39 17.29 -3.70 -0.88
CA ASP A 39 16.69 -4.24 -2.07
C ASP A 39 15.83 -3.19 -2.82
N LEU A 40 15.15 -2.30 -2.08
CA LEU A 40 14.33 -1.24 -2.65
C LEU A 40 15.19 -0.16 -3.32
N PHE A 41 16.28 0.27 -2.68
CA PHE A 41 17.16 1.32 -3.22
C PHE A 41 18.09 0.82 -4.34
N GLU A 42 18.24 -0.50 -4.51
CA GLU A 42 18.82 -1.07 -5.73
C GLU A 42 17.90 -0.91 -6.95
N LEU A 43 16.59 -0.79 -6.73
CA LEU A 43 15.59 -0.70 -7.79
C LEU A 43 15.04 0.71 -8.01
N VAL A 44 15.02 1.52 -6.96
CA VAL A 44 14.39 2.84 -6.94
C VAL A 44 15.43 3.87 -6.54
N ASP A 45 15.73 4.76 -7.47
CA ASP A 45 16.55 5.95 -7.26
C ASP A 45 15.69 7.22 -7.19
N ASP A 46 16.33 8.39 -7.04
CA ASP A 46 15.69 9.69 -7.02
C ASP A 46 15.04 10.08 -8.36
N GLN A 47 15.47 9.45 -9.46
CA GLN A 47 14.96 9.70 -10.80
C GLN A 47 13.75 8.84 -11.17
N THR A 48 13.59 7.70 -10.50
CA THR A 48 12.52 6.73 -10.69
C THR A 48 11.17 7.32 -10.32
N ILE A 49 10.14 7.08 -11.14
CA ILE A 49 8.77 7.53 -10.83
C ILE A 49 8.02 6.37 -10.17
N VAL A 50 7.62 6.54 -8.91
CA VAL A 50 6.82 5.54 -8.20
C VAL A 50 5.36 5.75 -8.53
N ILE A 51 4.71 4.74 -9.11
CA ILE A 51 3.31 4.76 -9.51
C ILE A 51 2.53 3.80 -8.63
N GLY A 52 1.37 4.23 -8.13
CA GLY A 52 0.54 3.40 -7.28
C GLY A 52 -0.75 4.09 -6.85
N ARG A 53 -1.47 3.49 -5.90
CA ARG A 53 -2.72 4.03 -5.35
C ARG A 53 -2.54 4.26 -3.85
N CYS A 54 -2.90 5.45 -3.38
CA CYS A 54 -2.84 5.81 -1.95
C CYS A 54 -1.43 5.66 -1.34
N LEU A 55 -0.39 5.90 -2.15
CA LEU A 55 1.01 5.70 -1.76
C LEU A 55 1.46 6.54 -0.56
N GLU A 56 0.73 7.60 -0.21
CA GLU A 56 0.96 8.40 1.01
C GLU A 56 1.12 7.51 2.26
N TYR A 57 0.23 6.53 2.41
CA TYR A 57 0.23 5.69 3.59
C TYR A 57 1.35 4.65 3.52
N ASP A 58 1.64 4.13 2.32
CA ASP A 58 2.74 3.20 2.11
C ASP A 58 4.09 3.84 2.41
N MET A 59 4.32 5.04 1.88
CA MET A 59 5.55 5.81 2.12
C MET A 59 5.72 6.14 3.61
N ARG A 60 4.62 6.41 4.32
CA ARG A 60 4.64 6.63 5.78
C ARG A 60 5.02 5.36 6.54
N ALA A 61 4.47 4.21 6.16
CA ALA A 61 4.81 2.93 6.78
C ALA A 61 6.28 2.53 6.50
N LEU A 62 6.76 2.80 5.29
CA LEU A 62 8.15 2.59 4.89
C LEU A 62 9.09 3.65 5.45
N ARG A 63 8.60 4.79 5.95
CA ARG A 63 9.41 5.94 6.40
C ARG A 63 10.36 6.47 5.31
N ILE A 64 9.89 6.47 4.06
CA ILE A 64 10.64 6.96 2.89
C ILE A 64 10.00 8.26 2.41
N VAL A 65 10.85 9.20 2.01
CA VAL A 65 10.43 10.42 1.30
C VAL A 65 10.94 10.29 -0.13
N HIS A 66 10.02 10.26 -1.08
CA HIS A 66 10.33 10.25 -2.51
C HIS A 66 9.59 11.37 -3.21
N HIS A 67 10.28 12.15 -4.04
CA HIS A 67 9.71 13.35 -4.65
C HIS A 67 8.93 13.05 -5.94
N LYS A 68 9.27 11.97 -6.64
CA LYS A 68 8.66 11.60 -7.92
C LYS A 68 7.62 10.50 -7.74
N ILE A 69 6.46 10.88 -7.22
CA ILE A 69 5.34 9.96 -6.99
C ILE A 69 4.15 10.34 -7.86
N SER A 70 3.60 9.36 -8.58
CA SER A 70 2.34 9.48 -9.32
C SER A 70 1.26 8.63 -8.66
N ASP A 71 0.43 9.26 -7.81
CA ASP A 71 -0.65 8.59 -7.09
C ASP A 71 -1.97 8.66 -7.87
N THR A 72 -2.42 7.51 -8.35
CA THR A 72 -3.68 7.32 -9.09
C THR A 72 -4.93 7.71 -8.28
N SER A 73 -4.90 7.57 -6.95
CA SER A 73 -5.99 8.01 -6.07
C SER A 73 -6.18 9.53 -6.10
N MET A 74 -5.13 10.27 -6.46
CA MET A 74 -5.19 11.71 -6.68
C MET A 74 -5.67 12.08 -8.07
N MET A 75 -5.25 11.31 -9.09
CA MET A 75 -5.62 11.58 -10.47
C MET A 75 -7.11 11.32 -10.74
N PHE A 76 -7.69 10.28 -10.12
CA PHE A 76 -9.08 9.88 -10.38
C PHE A 76 -10.09 10.38 -9.33
N ARG A 77 -9.77 11.46 -8.61
CA ARG A 77 -10.69 12.04 -7.60
C ARG A 77 -11.99 12.50 -8.25
N ARG A 78 -13.10 12.33 -7.52
CA ARG A 78 -14.40 12.91 -7.87
C ARG A 78 -14.56 14.21 -7.10
N VAL A 79 -14.84 15.30 -7.81
CA VAL A 79 -15.23 16.58 -7.19
C VAL A 79 -16.75 16.67 -7.24
N SER A 80 -17.38 16.87 -6.08
CA SER A 80 -18.83 17.04 -5.98
C SER A 80 -19.16 18.04 -4.88
N GLY A 81 -19.87 19.12 -5.20
CA GLY A 81 -20.29 20.14 -4.23
C GLY A 81 -19.12 20.82 -3.50
N GLY A 82 -18.00 21.08 -4.19
CA GLY A 82 -16.80 21.68 -3.60
C GLY A 82 -15.95 20.75 -2.74
N ARG A 83 -16.31 19.46 -2.63
CA ARG A 83 -15.52 18.45 -1.91
C ARG A 83 -14.89 17.45 -2.86
N CYS A 84 -13.65 17.06 -2.55
CA CYS A 84 -12.89 16.05 -3.30
C CYS A 84 -12.96 14.70 -2.60
N TYR A 85 -13.47 13.68 -3.30
CA TYR A 85 -13.56 12.32 -2.80
C TYR A 85 -12.61 11.41 -3.60
N ARG A 86 -11.89 10.53 -2.89
CA ARG A 86 -11.09 9.48 -3.52
C ARG A 86 -12.04 8.40 -4.04
N LYS A 87 -11.88 7.98 -5.30
CA LYS A 87 -12.64 6.85 -5.86
C LYS A 87 -12.06 5.53 -5.39
N HIS A 88 -12.90 4.52 -5.23
CA HIS A 88 -12.45 3.15 -4.99
C HIS A 88 -11.78 2.58 -6.26
N LEU A 89 -10.81 1.68 -6.10
CA LEU A 89 -10.09 1.07 -7.23
C LEU A 89 -11.08 0.34 -8.15
N ARG A 90 -12.06 -0.36 -7.56
CA ARG A 90 -13.15 -1.00 -8.32
C ARG A 90 -13.89 -0.04 -9.24
N GLU A 91 -14.17 1.17 -8.79
CA GLU A 91 -14.84 2.18 -9.63
C GLU A 91 -13.94 2.63 -10.77
N ILE A 92 -12.65 2.83 -10.50
CA ILE A 92 -11.66 3.22 -11.52
C ILE A 92 -11.52 2.10 -12.55
N LEU A 93 -11.31 0.86 -12.11
CA LEU A 93 -11.16 -0.30 -13.00
C LEU A 93 -12.44 -0.55 -13.82
N ALA A 94 -13.62 -0.45 -13.22
CA ALA A 94 -14.88 -0.61 -13.94
C ALA A 94 -15.08 0.50 -14.98
N THR A 95 -14.69 1.75 -14.65
CA THR A 95 -14.86 2.90 -15.55
C THR A 95 -13.88 2.87 -16.73
N TYR A 96 -12.60 2.53 -16.48
CA TYR A 96 -11.54 2.68 -17.48
C TYR A 96 -11.11 1.36 -18.13
N LEU A 97 -11.25 0.22 -17.46
CA LEU A 97 -10.81 -1.09 -17.94
C LEU A 97 -11.96 -2.08 -18.15
N GLY A 98 -13.20 -1.74 -17.77
CA GLY A 98 -14.34 -2.65 -17.83
C GLY A 98 -14.21 -3.87 -16.92
N CYS A 99 -13.26 -3.87 -15.97
CA CYS A 99 -13.01 -4.99 -15.07
C CYS A 99 -13.84 -4.86 -13.79
N THR A 100 -14.62 -5.90 -13.48
CA THR A 100 -15.31 -6.05 -12.19
C THR A 100 -14.50 -6.96 -11.26
N MET A 101 -13.78 -6.36 -10.32
CA MET A 101 -13.05 -7.08 -9.27
C MET A 101 -14.02 -7.63 -8.20
N LYS A 102 -13.73 -8.82 -7.67
CA LYS A 102 -14.53 -9.42 -6.58
C LYS A 102 -14.11 -8.83 -5.23
N GLU A 103 -15.04 -8.76 -4.27
CA GLU A 103 -14.82 -8.12 -2.96
C GLU A 103 -13.62 -8.67 -2.17
N ALA A 104 -13.27 -9.95 -2.37
CA ALA A 104 -12.13 -10.60 -1.76
C ALA A 104 -10.76 -10.01 -2.19
N GLU A 105 -10.67 -9.39 -3.37
CA GLU A 105 -9.44 -8.76 -3.87
C GLU A 105 -9.26 -7.32 -3.37
N ILE A 106 -10.33 -6.72 -2.84
CA ILE A 106 -10.38 -5.32 -2.39
C ILE A 106 -9.77 -5.16 -1.00
N GLY A 107 -9.86 -6.19 -0.14
CA GLY A 107 -9.39 -6.14 1.24
C GLY A 107 -7.88 -5.84 1.37
N SER A 108 -7.10 -6.31 0.40
CA SER A 108 -5.64 -6.10 0.36
C SER A 108 -5.22 -4.67 0.04
N ASP A 109 -6.09 -3.88 -0.60
CA ASP A 109 -5.73 -2.58 -1.17
C ASP A 109 -6.11 -1.39 -0.26
N LEU A 110 -6.54 -1.67 0.97
CA LEU A 110 -6.92 -0.71 2.03
C LEU A 110 -5.93 -0.68 3.21
N LEU A 111 -4.80 -1.39 3.08
CA LEU A 111 -4.06 -1.91 4.23
C LEU A 111 -3.27 -0.91 5.08
N MET A 112 -3.08 0.32 4.63
CA MET A 112 -2.22 1.25 5.36
C MET A 112 -2.99 2.27 6.21
N HIS A 113 -4.30 2.13 6.39
CA HIS A 113 -5.06 3.09 7.22
C HIS A 113 -5.08 2.76 8.73
N HIS A 114 -4.67 1.55 9.15
CA HIS A 114 -4.81 1.14 10.56
C HIS A 114 -3.69 0.25 11.13
N LEU A 115 -2.56 0.04 10.46
CA LEU A 115 -1.55 -0.92 10.93
C LEU A 115 -0.49 -0.38 11.92
N PHE A 116 -0.61 0.86 12.38
CA PHE A 116 0.31 1.42 13.38
C PHE A 116 -0.44 2.22 14.45
N VAL A 117 -1.18 1.49 15.30
CA VAL A 117 -1.42 1.87 16.69
C VAL A 117 -1.02 0.71 17.58
#